data_AF-A0A972BNT1-F1
#
_entry.id   AF-A0A972BNT1-F1
#
_cell.length_a   1.000
_cell.length_b   1.000
_cell.length_c   1.000
_cell.angle_alpha   90.00
_cell.angle_beta   90.00
_cell.angle_gamma   90.00
#
_symmetry.space_group_name_H-M   'P 1'
#
loop_
_entity.id
_entity.type
_entity.pdbx_description
1 polymer ?
#
loop_
_entity_poly.entity_id
_entity_poly.type
_entity_poly.pdbx_seq_one_letter_code
_entity_poly.pdbx_strand_id
1 'polypeptide(L)'
;TGNSASVISALGGSPVAMSMPDSYQSIQKGVVNGGIYPVETNKGWKMAEVVDYLTDSTAVAYTTTFFVVMNKDVWDSLPEEVQQVITKVSAEWIPKHGQAWDDSDAEGLEFFLQQPGNTVVSLDDAEAGRWSAAMAPIFTQYEAECAKHGVDGQALLAFMREKMK
;
A
#
# COMPACT_ATOMS: atom_id res chain seq x y z
N THR A 1 -7.21 5.60 -4.50
CA THR A 1 -8.11 4.42 -4.49
C THR A 1 -8.10 3.62 -5.79
N GLY A 2 -7.26 3.93 -6.79
CA GLY A 2 -7.22 3.17 -8.06
C GLY A 2 -6.42 1.86 -8.01
N ASN A 3 -5.22 1.87 -7.41
CA ASN A 3 -4.29 0.75 -7.50
C ASN A 3 -4.81 -0.54 -6.84
N SER A 4 -5.39 -0.43 -5.64
CA SER A 4 -6.00 -1.57 -4.93
C SER A 4 -7.17 -2.18 -5.70
N ALA A 5 -8.01 -1.36 -6.33
CA ALA A 5 -9.13 -1.82 -7.14
C ALA A 5 -8.66 -2.58 -8.39
N SER A 6 -7.57 -2.13 -9.03
CA SER A 6 -6.97 -2.83 -10.17
C SER A 6 -6.41 -4.20 -9.79
N VAL A 7 -5.74 -4.31 -8.64
CA VAL A 7 -5.23 -5.60 -8.12
C VAL A 7 -6.39 -6.56 -7.86
N ILE A 8 -7.43 -6.11 -7.15
CA ILE A 8 -8.62 -6.93 -6.87
C ILE A 8 -9.27 -7.41 -8.18
N SER A 9 -9.45 -6.51 -9.16
CA SER A 9 -10.06 -6.84 -10.45
C SER A 9 -9.22 -7.86 -11.24
N ALA A 10 -7.89 -7.70 -11.22
CA ALA A 10 -6.97 -8.61 -11.90
C ALA A 10 -6.97 -10.01 -11.28
N LEU A 11 -7.21 -10.12 -9.97
CA LEU A 11 -7.40 -11.40 -9.28
C LEU A 11 -8.83 -11.96 -9.39
N GLY A 12 -9.72 -11.28 -10.13
CA GLY A 12 -11.09 -11.73 -10.40
C GLY A 12 -12.14 -11.29 -9.38
N GLY A 13 -11.79 -10.39 -8.45
CA GLY A 13 -12.73 -9.80 -7.50
C GLY A 13 -13.55 -8.64 -8.09
N SER A 14 -14.53 -8.16 -7.31
CA SER A 14 -15.35 -6.99 -7.64
C SER A 14 -15.03 -5.86 -6.65
N PRO A 15 -14.20 -4.86 -7.02
CA PRO A 15 -13.75 -3.85 -6.07
C PRO A 15 -14.84 -2.82 -5.78
N VAL A 16 -14.94 -2.43 -4.50
CA VAL A 16 -15.73 -1.28 -4.07
C VAL A 16 -14.79 -0.29 -3.38
N ALA A 17 -14.62 0.89 -3.97
CA ALA A 17 -13.75 1.91 -3.42
C ALA A 17 -14.45 2.64 -2.27
N MET A 18 -13.83 2.66 -1.09
CA MET A 18 -14.31 3.38 0.09
C MET A 18 -13.15 3.78 1.01
N SER A 19 -13.43 4.61 2.02
CA SER A 19 -12.44 4.98 3.03
C SER A 19 -12.22 3.84 4.05
N MET A 20 -11.08 3.82 4.74
CA MET A 20 -10.81 2.79 5.77
C MET A 20 -11.89 2.71 6.87
N PRO A 21 -12.37 3.83 7.45
CA PRO A 21 -13.51 3.79 8.38
C PRO A 21 -14.76 3.12 7.80
N ASP A 22 -15.09 3.41 6.54
CA ASP A 22 -16.26 2.83 5.88
C ASP A 22 -16.07 1.33 5.58
N SER A 23 -14.83 0.90 5.31
CA SER A 23 -14.48 -0.51 5.08
C SER A 23 -14.82 -1.37 6.29
N TYR A 24 -14.48 -0.96 7.51
CA TYR A 24 -14.82 -1.71 8.73
C TYR A 24 -16.33 -1.98 8.81
N GLN A 25 -17.13 -0.92 8.67
CA GLN A 25 -18.58 -1.02 8.75
C GLN A 25 -19.17 -1.84 7.61
N SER A 26 -18.60 -1.74 6.42
CA SER A 26 -19.05 -2.48 5.24
C SER A 26 -18.75 -3.98 5.35
N ILE A 27 -17.60 -4.35 5.90
CA ILE A 27 -17.25 -5.76 6.17
C ILE A 27 -18.15 -6.30 7.29
N GLN A 28 -18.27 -5.56 8.40
CA GLN A 28 -19.11 -5.95 9.54
C GLN A 28 -20.57 -6.21 9.14
N LYS A 29 -21.11 -5.41 8.22
CA LYS A 29 -22.48 -5.54 7.71
C LYS A 29 -22.62 -6.51 6.53
N GLY A 30 -21.52 -7.11 6.07
CA GLY A 30 -21.51 -8.04 4.93
C GLY A 30 -21.79 -7.39 3.57
N VAL A 31 -21.57 -6.08 3.43
CA VAL A 31 -21.67 -5.36 2.14
C VAL A 31 -20.50 -5.74 1.23
N VAL A 32 -19.31 -5.91 1.81
CA VAL A 32 -18.12 -6.45 1.14
C VAL A 32 -17.54 -7.59 1.97
N ASN A 33 -16.78 -8.49 1.34
CA ASN A 33 -16.27 -9.71 2.00
C ASN A 33 -14.88 -9.54 2.62
N GLY A 34 -14.24 -8.39 2.45
CA GLY A 34 -12.88 -8.12 2.91
C GLY A 34 -12.31 -6.88 2.23
N GLY A 35 -11.00 -6.70 2.31
CA GLY A 35 -10.30 -5.61 1.64
C GLY A 35 -8.83 -5.92 1.42
N ILE A 36 -8.18 -5.07 0.62
CA ILE A 36 -6.73 -5.07 0.44
C ILE A 36 -6.20 -3.77 1.04
N TYR A 37 -5.35 -3.90 2.06
CA TYR A 37 -4.81 -2.80 2.85
C TYR A 37 -3.57 -3.27 3.62
N PRO A 38 -2.72 -2.35 4.12
CA PRO A 38 -1.56 -2.70 4.96
C PRO A 38 -1.96 -3.45 6.23
N VAL A 39 -1.02 -4.24 6.78
CA VAL A 39 -1.28 -5.14 7.91
C VAL A 39 -1.50 -4.35 9.21
N GLU A 40 -0.86 -3.19 9.36
CA GLU A 40 -0.99 -2.28 10.51
C GLU A 40 -2.45 -1.91 10.82
N THR A 41 -3.29 -1.86 9.78
CA THR A 41 -4.71 -1.50 9.90
C THR A 41 -5.50 -2.48 10.77
N ASN A 42 -5.02 -3.71 10.93
CA ASN A 42 -5.62 -4.70 11.82
C ASN A 42 -5.71 -4.20 13.25
N LYS A 43 -4.70 -3.45 13.70
CA LYS A 43 -4.68 -2.78 15.00
C LYS A 43 -5.17 -1.34 14.90
N GLY A 44 -4.61 -0.55 13.98
CA GLY A 44 -4.88 0.90 13.87
C GLY A 44 -6.34 1.24 13.56
N TRP A 45 -6.99 0.42 12.73
CA TRP A 45 -8.39 0.57 12.33
C TRP A 45 -9.28 -0.57 12.83
N LYS A 46 -8.74 -1.43 13.70
CA LYS A 46 -9.44 -2.59 14.28
C LYS A 46 -9.95 -3.59 13.24
N MET A 47 -9.33 -3.67 12.07
CA MET A 47 -9.82 -4.55 11.00
C MET A 47 -9.85 -6.01 11.44
N ALA A 48 -8.97 -6.43 12.35
CA ALA A 48 -8.94 -7.79 12.87
C ALA A 48 -10.21 -8.21 13.63
N GLU A 49 -11.06 -7.26 14.07
CA GLU A 49 -12.35 -7.57 14.70
C GLU A 49 -13.43 -8.00 13.68
N VAL A 50 -13.22 -7.71 12.39
CA VAL A 50 -14.20 -7.90 11.32
C VAL A 50 -13.68 -8.76 10.16
N VAL A 51 -12.41 -9.19 10.20
CA VAL A 51 -11.86 -10.18 9.26
C VAL A 51 -11.26 -11.37 10.00
N ASP A 52 -11.48 -12.56 9.46
CA ASP A 52 -10.99 -13.82 10.05
C ASP A 52 -9.73 -14.36 9.35
N TYR A 53 -9.45 -13.88 8.13
CA TYR A 53 -8.34 -14.38 7.30
C TYR A 53 -7.46 -13.25 6.79
N LEU A 54 -6.15 -13.48 6.85
CA LEU A 54 -5.14 -12.62 6.23
C LEU A 54 -4.38 -13.45 5.22
N THR A 55 -4.45 -13.09 3.93
CA THR A 55 -3.62 -13.72 2.91
C THR A 55 -2.32 -12.95 2.76
N ASP A 56 -1.19 -13.63 2.89
CA ASP A 56 0.12 -13.07 2.51
C ASP A 56 0.15 -12.87 0.99
N SER A 57 -0.11 -11.63 0.58
CA SER A 57 -0.18 -11.24 -0.83
C SER A 57 1.11 -10.61 -1.34
N THR A 58 2.27 -10.91 -0.74
CA THR A 58 3.56 -10.27 -1.09
C THR A 58 3.88 -10.34 -2.59
N ALA A 59 3.47 -11.42 -3.27
CA ALA A 59 3.65 -11.61 -4.71
C ALA A 59 2.96 -10.55 -5.61
N VAL A 60 1.95 -9.87 -5.08
CA VAL A 60 1.18 -8.81 -5.76
C VAL A 60 0.98 -7.59 -4.85
N ALA A 61 1.82 -7.47 -3.82
CA ALA A 61 1.73 -6.37 -2.89
C ALA A 61 1.82 -5.04 -3.64
N TYR A 62 1.03 -4.09 -3.18
CA TYR A 62 1.11 -2.72 -3.63
C TYR A 62 1.42 -1.84 -2.43
N THR A 63 2.00 -0.68 -2.70
CA THR A 63 2.11 0.38 -1.72
C THR A 63 1.57 1.68 -2.30
N THR A 64 1.23 2.62 -1.44
CA THR A 64 0.86 3.98 -1.81
C THR A 64 1.94 4.91 -1.30
N THR A 65 2.49 5.74 -2.18
CA THR A 65 3.46 6.75 -1.79
C THR A 65 2.75 7.88 -1.05
N PHE A 66 3.23 8.18 0.16
CA PHE A 66 2.79 9.34 0.94
C PHE A 66 3.81 10.47 0.80
N PHE A 67 3.34 11.71 0.85
CA PHE A 67 4.16 12.90 0.71
C PHE A 67 3.86 13.87 1.85
N VAL A 68 4.92 14.41 2.45
CA VAL A 68 4.82 15.58 3.32
C VAL A 68 5.18 16.79 2.46
N VAL A 69 4.21 17.68 2.27
CA VAL A 69 4.36 18.84 1.38
C VAL A 69 4.21 20.15 2.16
N MET A 70 4.97 21.16 1.76
CA MET A 70 4.89 22.52 2.31
C MET A 70 4.47 23.48 1.19
N ASN A 71 3.67 24.49 1.52
CA ASN A 71 3.38 25.58 0.60
C ASN A 71 4.68 26.31 0.22
N LYS A 72 4.87 26.59 -1.07
CA LYS A 72 6.10 27.18 -1.59
C LYS A 72 6.36 28.60 -1.07
N ASP A 73 5.35 29.45 -1.01
CA ASP A 73 5.51 30.84 -0.55
C ASP A 73 5.87 30.88 0.94
N VAL A 74 5.29 29.97 1.73
CA VAL A 74 5.67 29.79 3.14
C VAL A 74 7.12 29.35 3.24
N TRP A 75 7.54 28.33 2.48
CA TRP A 75 8.93 27.88 2.45
C TRP A 75 9.90 29.00 2.12
N ASP A 76 9.62 29.75 1.04
CA ASP A 76 10.47 30.84 0.55
C ASP A 76 10.52 32.03 1.55
N SER A 77 9.52 32.17 2.42
CA SER A 77 9.51 33.19 3.49
C SER A 77 10.33 32.83 4.73
N LEU A 78 10.74 31.56 4.89
CA LEU A 78 11.51 31.10 6.03
C LEU A 78 12.97 31.59 5.96
N PRO A 79 13.61 31.90 7.10
CA PRO A 79 15.05 32.12 7.13
C PRO A 79 15.82 30.90 6.61
N GLU A 80 16.97 31.14 5.97
CA GLU A 80 17.80 30.07 5.38
C GLU A 80 18.18 28.98 6.39
N GLU A 81 18.54 29.37 7.62
CA GLU A 81 18.85 28.42 8.70
C GLU A 81 17.68 27.46 8.98
N VAL A 82 16.44 27.96 8.95
CA VAL A 82 15.24 27.15 9.17
C VAL A 82 15.01 26.20 8.00
N GLN A 83 15.19 26.67 6.76
CA GLN A 83 15.11 25.81 5.57
C GLN A 83 16.14 24.67 5.62
N GLN A 84 17.37 24.97 6.03
CA GLN A 84 18.43 23.96 6.19
C GLN A 84 18.06 22.91 7.25
N VAL A 85 17.53 23.34 8.40
CA VAL A 85 17.05 22.42 9.45
C VAL A 85 15.92 21.53 8.94
N ILE A 86 14.90 22.09 8.30
CA ILE A 86 13.78 21.30 7.76
C ILE A 86 14.26 20.30 6.72
N THR A 87 15.17 20.71 5.82
CA THR A 87 15.73 19.82 4.79
C THR A 87 16.49 18.66 5.41
N LYS A 88 17.35 18.94 6.39
CA LYS A 88 18.12 17.92 7.11
C LYS A 88 17.20 16.94 7.83
N VAL A 89 16.23 17.45 8.59
CA VAL A 89 15.27 16.61 9.31
C VAL A 89 14.46 15.76 8.34
N SER A 90 13.98 16.35 7.24
CA SER A 90 13.22 15.60 6.22
C SER A 90 14.01 14.43 5.66
N ALA A 91 15.32 14.60 5.38
CA ALA A 91 16.18 13.52 4.92
C ALA A 91 16.38 12.43 5.99
N GLU A 92 16.55 12.81 7.26
CA GLU A 92 16.67 11.85 8.37
C GLU A 92 15.40 11.02 8.59
N TRP A 93 14.23 11.57 8.26
CA TRP A 93 12.94 10.91 8.47
C TRP A 93 12.56 9.91 7.38
N ILE A 94 13.18 9.97 6.19
CA ILE A 94 12.91 9.02 5.10
C ILE A 94 13.01 7.55 5.58
N PRO A 95 14.14 7.08 6.14
CA PRO A 95 14.26 5.70 6.60
C PRO A 95 13.46 5.43 7.88
N LYS A 96 13.31 6.43 8.77
CA LYS A 96 12.57 6.29 10.03
C LYS A 96 11.08 6.05 9.79
N HIS A 97 10.53 6.68 8.75
CA HIS A 97 9.14 6.50 8.38
C HIS A 97 8.88 5.09 7.84
N GLY A 98 9.78 4.57 6.99
CA GLY A 98 9.72 3.18 6.52
C GLY A 98 9.76 2.19 7.69
N GLN A 99 10.73 2.34 8.58
CA GLN A 99 10.83 1.48 9.77
C GLN A 99 9.59 1.56 10.66
N ALA A 100 9.03 2.74 10.88
CA ALA A 100 7.82 2.89 11.68
C ALA A 100 6.61 2.17 11.06
N TRP A 101 6.54 2.09 9.72
CA TRP A 101 5.53 1.30 9.01
C TRP A 101 5.75 -0.20 9.22
N ASP A 102 6.98 -0.67 9.04
CA ASP A 102 7.33 -2.08 9.22
C ASP A 102 7.03 -2.54 10.67
N ASP A 103 7.38 -1.72 11.65
CA ASP A 103 7.08 -1.97 13.07
C ASP A 103 5.57 -2.01 13.30
N SER A 104 4.80 -1.11 12.68
CA SER A 104 3.34 -1.07 12.80
C SER A 104 2.67 -2.27 12.12
N ASP A 105 3.19 -2.73 10.98
CA ASP A 105 2.71 -3.95 10.31
C ASP A 105 2.97 -5.19 11.18
N ALA A 106 4.12 -5.26 11.85
CA ALA A 106 4.41 -6.33 12.82
C ALA A 106 3.44 -6.32 14.01
N GLU A 107 3.17 -5.14 14.60
CA GLU A 107 2.18 -4.99 15.66
C GLU A 107 0.75 -5.34 15.19
N GLY A 108 0.42 -4.97 13.95
CA GLY A 108 -0.87 -5.29 13.32
C GLY A 108 -1.06 -6.79 13.12
N LEU A 109 -0.01 -7.49 12.70
CA LEU A 109 -0.01 -8.95 12.56
C LEU A 109 -0.16 -9.64 13.91
N GLU A 110 0.59 -9.20 14.92
CA GLU A 110 0.48 -9.75 16.27
C GLU A 110 -0.95 -9.60 16.81
N PHE A 111 -1.54 -8.40 16.67
CA PHE A 111 -2.91 -8.13 17.09
C PHE A 111 -3.93 -9.00 16.34
N PHE A 112 -3.73 -9.22 15.04
CA PHE A 112 -4.58 -10.10 14.24
C PHE A 112 -4.53 -11.55 14.74
N LEU A 113 -3.33 -12.07 15.03
CA LEU A 113 -3.13 -13.45 15.52
C LEU A 113 -3.65 -13.68 16.95
N GLN A 114 -3.82 -12.62 17.74
CA GLN A 114 -4.44 -12.68 19.06
C GLN A 114 -5.97 -12.85 19.00
N GLN A 115 -6.60 -12.60 17.85
CA GLN A 115 -8.04 -12.76 17.72
C GLN A 115 -8.44 -14.24 17.62
N PRO A 116 -9.46 -14.69 18.34
CA PRO A 116 -9.89 -16.09 18.30
C PRO A 116 -10.32 -16.54 16.90
N GLY A 117 -9.62 -17.53 16.34
CA GLY A 117 -9.97 -18.12 15.04
C GLY A 117 -9.31 -17.48 13.82
N ASN A 118 -8.62 -16.34 14.00
CA ASN A 118 -7.95 -15.67 12.91
C ASN A 118 -6.78 -16.48 12.35
N THR A 119 -6.66 -16.54 11.02
CA THR A 119 -5.68 -17.39 10.34
C THR A 119 -4.94 -16.63 9.24
N VAL A 120 -3.62 -16.81 9.20
CA VAL A 120 -2.77 -16.34 8.09
C VAL A 120 -2.68 -17.43 7.03
N VAL A 121 -2.93 -17.07 5.78
CA VAL A 121 -2.87 -17.93 4.61
C VAL A 121 -1.68 -17.51 3.76
N SER A 122 -0.70 -18.39 3.61
CA SER A 122 0.44 -18.18 2.71
C SER A 122 0.15 -18.73 1.32
N LEU A 123 0.68 -18.07 0.30
CA LEU A 123 0.63 -18.56 -1.08
C LEU A 123 1.84 -19.49 -1.32
N ASP A 124 1.60 -20.61 -2.00
CA ASP A 124 2.71 -21.40 -2.56
C ASP A 124 3.28 -20.74 -3.83
N ASP A 125 4.44 -21.20 -4.29
CA ASP A 125 5.12 -20.62 -5.46
C ASP A 125 4.27 -20.63 -6.73
N ALA A 126 3.42 -21.66 -6.90
CA ALA A 126 2.58 -21.80 -8.07
C ALA A 126 1.45 -20.75 -8.06
N GLU A 127 0.81 -20.58 -6.91
CA GLU A 127 -0.27 -19.62 -6.72
C GLU A 127 0.26 -18.18 -6.72
N ALA A 128 1.41 -17.92 -6.08
CA ALA A 128 2.11 -16.66 -6.15
C ALA A 128 2.45 -16.30 -7.62
N GLY A 129 2.97 -17.25 -8.39
CA GLY A 129 3.26 -17.06 -9.81
C GLY A 129 2.00 -16.76 -10.63
N ARG A 130 0.88 -17.44 -10.33
CA ARG A 130 -0.43 -17.17 -10.96
C ARG A 130 -0.91 -15.75 -10.68
N TRP A 131 -0.79 -15.29 -9.43
CA TRP A 131 -1.18 -13.94 -9.02
C TRP A 131 -0.30 -12.88 -9.66
N SER A 132 1.04 -13.05 -9.65
CA SER A 132 1.96 -12.12 -10.30
C SER A 132 1.71 -12.02 -11.81
N ALA A 133 1.42 -13.14 -12.49
CA ALA A 133 1.09 -13.13 -13.92
C ALA A 133 -0.21 -12.35 -14.21
N ALA A 134 -1.21 -12.45 -13.32
CA ALA A 134 -2.47 -11.72 -13.44
C ALA A 134 -2.28 -10.19 -13.37
N MET A 135 -1.17 -9.70 -12.80
CA MET A 135 -0.87 -8.26 -12.73
C MET A 135 -0.38 -7.66 -14.05
N ALA A 136 -0.04 -8.48 -15.06
CA ALA A 136 0.53 -8.00 -16.33
C ALA A 136 -0.27 -6.85 -16.99
N PRO A 137 -1.62 -6.89 -17.06
CA PRO A 137 -2.40 -5.80 -17.65
C PRO A 137 -2.24 -4.46 -16.93
N ILE A 138 -2.00 -4.47 -15.61
CA ILE A 138 -1.81 -3.25 -14.81
C ILE A 138 -0.52 -2.55 -15.24
N PHE A 139 0.57 -3.29 -15.44
CA PHE A 139 1.83 -2.72 -15.91
C PHE A 139 1.73 -2.20 -17.34
N THR A 140 1.08 -2.95 -18.24
CA THR A 140 0.83 -2.49 -19.62
C THR A 140 0.00 -1.21 -19.65
N GLN A 141 -1.04 -1.11 -18.82
CA GLN A 141 -1.84 0.10 -18.70
C GLN A 141 -0.99 1.26 -18.16
N TYR A 142 -0.16 1.01 -17.14
CA TYR A 142 0.72 2.02 -16.58
C TYR A 142 1.70 2.59 -17.62
N GLU A 143 2.32 1.73 -18.43
CA GLU A 143 3.19 2.16 -19.54
C GLU A 143 2.45 3.06 -20.54
N ALA A 144 1.22 2.69 -20.90
CA ALA A 144 0.39 3.48 -21.81
C ALA A 144 0.00 4.84 -21.19
N GLU A 145 -0.30 4.90 -19.89
CA GLU A 145 -0.56 6.16 -19.19
C GLU A 145 0.70 7.05 -19.14
N CYS A 146 1.87 6.49 -18.83
CA CYS A 146 3.14 7.21 -18.86
C CYS A 146 3.39 7.85 -20.24
N ALA A 147 3.16 7.10 -21.32
CA ALA A 147 3.35 7.59 -22.68
C ALA A 147 2.48 8.81 -23.01
N LYS A 148 1.23 8.88 -22.49
CA LYS A 148 0.36 10.07 -22.66
C LYS A 148 0.93 11.33 -22.00
N HIS A 149 1.80 11.16 -21.00
CA HIS A 149 2.48 12.23 -20.29
C HIS A 149 3.92 12.45 -20.78
N GLY A 150 4.34 11.82 -21.87
CA GLY A 150 5.70 11.93 -22.41
C GLY A 150 6.76 11.26 -21.54
N VAL A 151 6.36 10.34 -20.66
CA VAL A 151 7.26 9.59 -19.78
C VAL A 151 7.46 8.19 -20.37
N ASP A 152 8.71 7.72 -20.38
CA ASP A 152 9.04 6.34 -20.74
C ASP A 152 8.67 5.41 -19.57
N GLY A 153 7.48 4.83 -19.65
CA GLY A 153 6.96 3.91 -18.62
C GLY A 153 7.78 2.62 -18.50
N GLN A 154 8.37 2.12 -19.58
CA GLN A 154 9.19 0.91 -19.55
C GLN A 154 10.49 1.16 -18.80
N ALA A 155 11.17 2.27 -19.11
CA ALA A 155 12.36 2.68 -18.37
C ALA A 155 12.05 2.92 -16.89
N LEU A 156 10.91 3.54 -16.57
CA LEU A 156 10.48 3.78 -15.20
C LEU A 156 10.23 2.47 -14.42
N LEU A 157 9.50 1.52 -15.02
CA LEU A 157 9.27 0.21 -14.41
C LEU A 157 10.57 -0.59 -14.23
N ALA A 158 11.49 -0.53 -15.20
CA ALA A 158 12.80 -1.15 -15.08
C ALA A 158 13.61 -0.55 -13.92
N PHE A 159 13.66 0.78 -13.82
CA PHE A 159 14.32 1.49 -12.73
C PHE A 159 13.75 1.09 -11.36
N MET A 160 12.42 1.05 -11.22
CA MET A 160 11.77 0.64 -9.97
C MET A 160 12.14 -0.79 -9.58
N ARG A 161 12.12 -1.74 -10.53
CA ARG A 161 12.52 -3.14 -10.27
C ARG A 161 13.98 -3.29 -9.89
N GLU A 162 14.87 -2.43 -10.38
CA GLU A 162 16.28 -2.41 -9.98
C GLU A 162 16.44 -1.91 -8.55
N LYS A 163 15.72 -0.86 -8.16
CA LYS A 163 15.83 -0.24 -6.83
C LYS A 163 15.15 -1.01 -5.70
N MET A 164 14.22 -1.90 -6.02
CA MET A 164 13.50 -2.74 -5.05
C MET A 164 14.14 -4.12 -4.83
N LYS A 165 15.26 -4.43 -5.49
CA LYS A 165 16.09 -5.62 -5.23
C LYS A 165 17.14 -5.32 -4.17
#